data_AF-A0A139AGH4-F1
#
_entry.id   AF-A0A139AGH4-F1
#
_cell.length_a   1.000
_cell.length_b   1.000
_cell.length_c   1.000
_cell.angle_alpha   90.00
_cell.angle_beta   90.00
_cell.angle_gamma   90.00
#
_symmetry.space_group_name_H-M   'P 1'
#
loop_
_entity.id
_entity.type
_entity.pdbx_description
1 polymer ?
#
loop_
_entity_poly.entity_id
_entity_poly.type
_entity_poly.pdbx_seq_one_letter_code
_entity_poly.pdbx_strand_id
1 'polypeptide(L)'
;MPKYIVEHMEDELYEWLRLEYAHLASTIPESDVLITNLPSSAVEPLSKVDQSVRLPPATDKSVASLVSEREKEPFNTSSDTGTSFVIPPPSRVCFLDEVGTTELRPDDAERFDWFVFGGILGDVSTGEYEAERKDRGKSVREAQRFEVRHLGPHQFPVDHAVLCARLILEKGRSLDQISFAPGPPTIFPVGSG
;
A
#
# COMPACT_ATOMS: atom_id res chain seq x y z
N MET A 1 13.85 10.01 -3.26
CA MET A 1 12.93 9.23 -4.11
C MET A 1 11.81 8.72 -3.22
N PRO A 2 10.55 8.78 -3.67
CA PRO A 2 9.40 8.27 -2.94
C PRO A 2 9.58 6.82 -2.49
N LYS A 3 9.06 6.48 -1.32
CA LYS A 3 8.91 5.11 -0.83
C LYS A 3 7.43 4.77 -0.74
N TYR A 4 7.07 3.57 -1.19
CA TYR A 4 5.70 3.08 -1.25
C TYR A 4 5.48 2.08 -0.12
N ILE A 5 4.65 2.45 0.84
CA ILE A 5 4.41 1.67 2.05
C ILE A 5 3.01 1.08 1.95
N VAL A 6 2.88 -0.24 1.95
CA VAL A 6 1.59 -0.90 1.95
C VAL A 6 1.27 -1.33 3.37
N GLU A 7 0.32 -0.64 4.00
CA GLU A 7 -0.18 -1.03 5.31
C GLU A 7 -1.13 -2.20 5.12
N HIS A 8 -0.74 -3.38 5.61
CA HIS A 8 -1.59 -4.57 5.56
C HIS A 8 -2.73 -4.46 6.58
N MET A 9 -3.96 -4.72 6.14
CA MET A 9 -5.18 -4.45 6.93
C MET A 9 -6.16 -5.63 6.93
N GLU A 10 -5.66 -6.81 6.63
CA GLU A 10 -6.36 -8.08 6.78
C GLU A 10 -5.81 -8.84 7.99
N ASP A 11 -6.61 -9.78 8.50
CA ASP A 11 -6.22 -10.61 9.66
C ASP A 11 -5.13 -11.64 9.27
N GLU A 12 -5.03 -11.98 7.99
CA GLU A 12 -4.06 -12.93 7.44
C GLU A 12 -3.62 -12.55 6.02
N LEU A 13 -2.50 -13.12 5.59
CA LEU A 13 -2.01 -12.98 4.21
C LEU A 13 -2.72 -13.99 3.31
N TYR A 14 -3.87 -13.58 2.76
CA TYR A 14 -4.62 -14.35 1.76
C TYR A 14 -3.84 -14.53 0.45
N GLU A 15 -4.17 -15.58 -0.29
CA GLU A 15 -3.46 -15.93 -1.54
C GLU A 15 -3.57 -14.85 -2.61
N TRP A 16 -4.74 -14.22 -2.76
CA TRP A 16 -4.91 -13.12 -3.72
C TRP A 16 -4.03 -11.91 -3.37
N LEU A 17 -3.87 -11.59 -2.08
CA LEU A 17 -2.94 -10.55 -1.62
C LEU A 17 -1.48 -10.93 -1.88
N ARG A 18 -1.12 -12.22 -1.74
CA ARG A 18 0.22 -12.67 -2.12
C ARG A 18 0.52 -12.39 -3.58
N LEU A 19 -0.45 -12.60 -4.47
CA LEU A 19 -0.28 -12.32 -5.90
C LEU A 19 -0.11 -10.82 -6.19
N GLU A 20 -0.90 -9.95 -5.54
CA GLU A 20 -0.74 -8.50 -5.66
C GLU A 20 0.64 -8.04 -5.13
N TYR A 21 1.07 -8.56 -3.98
CA TYR A 21 2.37 -8.24 -3.40
C TYR A 21 3.52 -8.79 -4.26
N ALA A 22 3.36 -9.97 -4.86
CA ALA A 22 4.34 -10.52 -5.79
C ALA A 22 4.48 -9.67 -7.05
N HIS A 23 3.36 -9.17 -7.56
CA HIS A 23 3.37 -8.25 -8.68
C HIS A 23 4.08 -6.93 -8.31
N LEU A 24 3.86 -6.39 -7.10
CA LEU A 24 4.63 -5.26 -6.58
C LEU A 24 6.14 -5.53 -6.58
N ALA A 25 6.57 -6.67 -6.05
CA ALA A 25 7.99 -7.04 -6.02
C ALA A 25 8.61 -7.18 -7.42
N SER A 26 7.80 -7.55 -8.42
CA SER A 26 8.26 -7.65 -9.81
C SER A 26 8.35 -6.30 -10.56
N THR A 27 7.65 -5.27 -10.06
CA THR A 27 7.49 -3.99 -10.75
C THR A 27 8.18 -2.82 -10.05
N ILE A 28 8.43 -2.95 -8.74
CA ILE A 28 9.02 -1.91 -7.89
C ILE A 28 10.29 -2.46 -7.24
N PRO A 29 11.41 -1.70 -7.24
CA PRO A 29 12.61 -2.11 -6.53
C PRO A 29 12.32 -2.40 -5.06
N GLU A 30 12.90 -3.47 -4.50
CA GLU A 30 12.74 -3.85 -3.09
C GLU A 30 13.12 -2.71 -2.13
N SER A 31 14.04 -1.84 -2.52
CA SER A 31 14.44 -0.65 -1.75
C SER A 31 13.41 0.48 -1.73
N ASP A 32 12.39 0.42 -2.58
CA ASP A 32 11.36 1.45 -2.74
C ASP A 32 9.99 1.02 -2.21
N VAL A 33 9.78 -0.26 -1.87
CA VAL A 33 8.49 -0.78 -1.37
C VAL A 33 8.66 -1.55 -0.06
N LEU A 34 7.73 -1.33 0.89
CA LEU A 34 7.70 -2.00 2.19
C LEU A 34 6.26 -2.39 2.54
N ILE A 35 6.04 -3.63 2.97
CA ILE A 35 4.79 -4.06 3.59
C ILE A 35 4.88 -3.85 5.11
N THR A 36 3.94 -3.13 5.70
CA THR A 36 3.84 -2.89 7.15
C THR A 36 2.61 -3.56 7.73
N ASN A 37 2.56 -3.73 9.05
CA ASN A 37 1.45 -4.34 9.79
C ASN A 37 1.08 -5.76 9.31
N LEU A 38 2.04 -6.51 8.76
CA LEU A 38 1.81 -7.88 8.33
C LEU A 38 1.81 -8.82 9.55
N PRO A 39 0.87 -9.78 9.68
CA PRO A 39 0.89 -10.72 10.81
C PRO A 39 2.26 -11.39 10.95
N SER A 40 2.84 -11.43 12.15
CA SER A 40 4.21 -11.96 12.36
C SER A 40 4.34 -13.42 11.88
N SER A 41 3.24 -14.19 11.93
CA SER A 41 3.17 -15.55 11.38
C SER A 41 3.33 -15.62 9.86
N ALA A 42 3.05 -14.53 9.14
CA ALA A 42 3.17 -14.40 7.69
C ALA A 42 4.48 -13.75 7.26
N VAL A 43 5.17 -12.98 8.11
CA VAL A 43 6.48 -12.35 7.82
C VAL A 43 7.56 -13.41 7.53
N GLU A 44 7.64 -14.46 8.35
CA GLU A 44 8.63 -15.53 8.20
C GLU A 44 8.39 -16.45 6.97
N PRO A 45 7.14 -16.89 6.66
CA PRO A 45 6.84 -17.65 5.45
C PRO A 45 7.19 -16.97 4.13
N LEU A 46 7.24 -15.63 4.05
CA LEU A 46 7.65 -14.93 2.82
C LEU A 46 9.04 -15.36 2.34
N SER A 47 9.92 -15.77 3.27
CA SER A 47 11.27 -16.22 2.95
C SER A 47 11.35 -17.69 2.48
N LYS A 48 10.30 -18.50 2.70
CA LYS A 48 10.35 -19.97 2.59
C LYS A 48 9.30 -20.62 1.71
N VAL A 49 8.31 -19.89 1.20
CA VAL A 49 7.22 -20.45 0.38
C VAL A 49 7.47 -20.15 -1.09
N ASP A 50 7.64 -21.23 -1.87
CA ASP A 50 7.87 -21.27 -3.31
C ASP A 50 8.93 -20.27 -3.82
N GLN A 51 10.16 -20.76 -4.06
CA GLN A 51 11.28 -19.97 -4.58
C GLN A 51 10.98 -19.22 -5.90
N SER A 52 9.85 -19.48 -6.54
CA SER A 52 9.41 -18.80 -7.76
C SER A 52 8.69 -17.46 -7.52
N VAL A 53 8.14 -17.20 -6.34
CA VAL A 53 7.37 -15.98 -6.05
C VAL A 53 8.10 -15.11 -5.03
N ARG A 54 8.64 -13.97 -5.48
CA ARG A 54 9.28 -12.97 -4.61
C ARG A 54 8.24 -12.02 -4.04
N LEU A 55 8.39 -11.67 -2.78
CA LEU A 55 7.52 -10.71 -2.08
C LEU A 55 8.36 -9.53 -1.58
N PRO A 56 7.77 -8.33 -1.42
CA PRO A 56 8.51 -7.17 -0.96
C PRO A 56 9.02 -7.37 0.47
N PRO A 57 10.03 -6.60 0.91
CA PRO A 57 10.39 -6.53 2.32
C PRO A 57 9.15 -6.22 3.18
N ALA A 58 9.06 -6.86 4.35
CA ALA A 58 7.91 -6.75 5.22
C ALA A 58 8.28 -6.63 6.70
N THR A 59 7.36 -6.09 7.50
CA THR A 59 7.44 -6.05 8.97
C THR A 59 6.05 -6.16 9.58
N ASP A 60 6.00 -6.65 10.82
CA ASP A 60 4.81 -6.67 11.66
C ASP A 60 4.55 -5.34 12.38
N LYS A 61 5.49 -4.40 12.33
CA LYS A 61 5.26 -3.03 12.81
C LYS A 61 4.33 -2.29 11.87
N SER A 62 3.33 -1.61 12.43
CA SER A 62 2.48 -0.69 11.68
C SER A 62 3.25 0.56 11.28
N VAL A 63 2.80 1.22 10.21
CA VAL A 63 3.36 2.52 9.81
C VAL A 63 3.29 3.55 10.93
N ALA A 64 2.22 3.51 11.73
CA ALA A 64 2.05 4.41 12.87
C ALA A 64 3.09 4.16 13.96
N SER A 65 3.38 2.89 14.29
CA SER A 65 4.45 2.52 15.23
C SER A 65 5.81 2.96 14.70
N LEU A 66 6.15 2.61 13.44
CA LEU A 66 7.41 2.99 12.81
C LEU A 66 7.67 4.50 12.87
N VAL A 67 6.68 5.30 12.48
CA VAL A 67 6.80 6.77 12.48
C VAL A 67 6.89 7.33 13.90
N SER A 68 6.15 6.78 14.86
CA SER A 68 6.15 7.24 16.26
C SER A 68 7.43 6.89 17.01
N GLU A 69 8.01 5.73 16.71
CA GLU A 69 9.23 5.18 17.29
C GLU A 69 10.47 5.57 16.47
N ARG A 70 10.34 6.51 15.52
CA ARG A 70 11.42 6.78 14.56
C ARG A 70 12.73 7.09 15.29
N GLU A 71 13.76 6.35 14.92
CA GLU A 71 15.11 6.62 15.37
C GLU A 71 15.89 7.36 14.27
N LYS A 72 17.12 7.78 14.58
CA LYS A 72 18.01 8.38 13.55
C LYS A 72 18.58 7.32 12.62
N GLU A 73 18.64 6.06 13.08
CA GLU A 73 19.20 4.96 12.32
C GLU A 73 18.15 4.40 11.33
N PRO A 74 18.60 3.95 10.15
CA PRO A 74 17.75 3.27 9.19
C PRO A 74 17.10 1.99 9.78
N PHE A 75 15.81 1.81 9.51
CA PHE A 75 15.07 0.60 9.88
C PHE A 75 15.44 -0.54 8.95
N ASN A 76 16.03 -1.60 9.49
CA ASN A 76 16.35 -2.81 8.75
C ASN A 76 15.17 -3.77 8.81
N THR A 77 14.70 -4.20 7.64
CA THR A 77 13.67 -5.24 7.59
C THR A 77 14.28 -6.60 7.94
N SER A 78 13.47 -7.51 8.46
CA SER A 78 13.89 -8.88 8.79
C SER A 78 14.15 -9.75 7.55
N SER A 79 13.98 -9.21 6.34
CA SER A 79 14.18 -9.97 5.10
C SER A 79 15.67 -10.19 4.80
N ASP A 80 16.00 -11.34 4.20
CA ASP A 80 17.36 -11.72 3.75
C ASP A 80 18.01 -10.73 2.76
N THR A 81 17.26 -9.72 2.31
CA THR A 81 17.67 -8.73 1.31
C THR A 81 18.62 -7.66 1.86
N GLY A 82 18.69 -7.49 3.19
CA GLY A 82 19.50 -6.42 3.82
C GLY A 82 18.98 -5.01 3.51
N THR A 83 17.72 -4.89 3.10
CA THR A 83 17.09 -3.62 2.73
C THR A 83 16.80 -2.79 3.98
N SER A 84 17.14 -1.50 3.89
CA SER A 84 17.01 -0.54 4.99
C SER A 84 16.22 0.69 4.57
N PHE A 85 15.36 1.18 5.45
CA PHE A 85 14.47 2.30 5.21
C PHE A 85 14.73 3.45 6.19
N VAL A 86 14.91 4.66 5.67
CA VAL A 86 14.91 5.87 6.51
C VAL A 86 13.47 6.26 6.77
N ILE A 87 13.07 6.25 8.05
CA ILE A 87 11.71 6.60 8.48
C ILE A 87 11.59 8.13 8.56
N PRO A 88 10.71 8.76 7.75
CA PRO A 88 10.54 10.20 7.75
C PRO A 88 9.76 10.68 8.99
N PRO A 89 9.83 11.99 9.32
CA PRO A 89 8.89 12.56 10.28
C PRO A 89 7.44 12.46 9.76
N PRO A 90 6.42 12.46 10.65
CA PRO A 90 5.02 12.34 10.25
C PRO A 90 4.56 13.34 9.18
N SER A 91 5.11 14.55 9.19
CA SER A 91 4.79 15.61 8.21
C SER A 91 5.27 15.33 6.78
N ARG A 92 6.14 14.33 6.60
CA ARG A 92 6.65 13.87 5.29
C ARG A 92 6.07 12.50 4.92
N VAL A 93 4.98 12.09 5.56
CA VAL A 93 4.20 10.90 5.23
C VAL A 93 2.87 11.33 4.63
N CYS A 94 2.56 10.80 3.46
CA CYS A 94 1.27 10.95 2.79
C CYS A 94 0.49 9.64 2.85
N PHE A 95 -0.79 9.70 3.24
CA PHE A 95 -1.68 8.56 3.25
C PHE A 95 -2.62 8.62 2.05
N LEU A 96 -2.69 7.55 1.27
CA LEU A 96 -3.52 7.43 0.08
C LEU A 96 -4.82 6.72 0.45
N ASP A 97 -5.93 7.46 0.33
CA ASP A 97 -7.26 7.01 0.72
C ASP A 97 -8.31 7.71 -0.15
N GLU A 98 -9.40 7.00 -0.45
CA GLU A 98 -10.54 7.54 -1.19
C GLU A 98 -11.23 8.69 -0.47
N VAL A 99 -11.13 8.77 0.86
CA VAL A 99 -11.72 9.88 1.64
C VAL A 99 -10.90 11.18 1.55
N GLY A 100 -9.73 11.14 0.90
CA GLY A 100 -8.91 12.33 0.67
C GLY A 100 -9.64 13.38 -0.18
N THR A 101 -9.53 14.65 0.17
CA THR A 101 -10.15 15.76 -0.58
C THR A 101 -9.24 16.37 -1.64
N THR A 102 -7.96 15.96 -1.66
CA THR A 102 -6.93 16.49 -2.56
C THR A 102 -6.32 15.35 -3.38
N GLU A 103 -6.27 15.51 -4.69
CA GLU A 103 -5.67 14.54 -5.60
C GLU A 103 -4.15 14.49 -5.43
N LEU A 104 -3.55 13.30 -5.56
CA LEU A 104 -2.10 13.14 -5.61
C LEU A 104 -1.52 13.83 -6.86
N ARG A 105 -0.49 14.65 -6.67
CA ARG A 105 0.14 15.41 -7.76
C ARG A 105 1.65 15.15 -7.86
N PRO A 106 2.27 15.40 -9.03
CA PRO A 106 3.72 15.29 -9.18
C PRO A 106 4.53 16.03 -8.11
N ASP A 107 4.12 17.25 -7.77
CA ASP A 107 4.78 18.10 -6.76
C ASP A 107 4.78 17.50 -5.34
N ASP A 108 3.88 16.55 -5.05
CA ASP A 108 3.87 15.85 -3.76
C ASP A 108 5.14 15.01 -3.56
N ALA A 109 5.88 14.66 -4.63
CA ALA A 109 7.17 13.96 -4.56
C ALA A 109 8.28 14.77 -3.85
N GLU A 110 8.16 16.09 -3.79
CA GLU A 110 9.09 16.96 -3.04
C GLU A 110 8.65 17.12 -1.57
N ARG A 111 7.34 16.96 -1.33
CA ARG A 111 6.70 17.21 -0.03
C ARG A 111 6.80 16.01 0.91
N PHE A 112 6.67 14.80 0.37
CA PHE A 112 6.62 13.57 1.14
C PHE A 112 7.72 12.60 0.73
N ASP A 113 8.20 11.83 1.69
CA ASP A 113 9.15 10.75 1.46
C ASP A 113 8.43 9.40 1.37
N TRP A 114 7.40 9.20 2.19
CA TRP A 114 6.63 7.96 2.26
C TRP A 114 5.20 8.20 1.79
N PHE A 115 4.72 7.31 0.94
CA PHE A 115 3.35 7.25 0.45
C PHE A 115 2.74 5.93 0.91
N VAL A 116 1.77 6.03 1.81
CA VAL A 116 1.18 4.91 2.52
C VAL A 116 -0.13 4.53 1.88
N PHE A 117 -0.29 3.27 1.52
CA PHE A 117 -1.49 2.71 0.92
C PHE A 117 -2.16 1.83 1.98
N GLY A 118 -3.34 2.25 2.45
CA GLY A 118 -4.16 1.50 3.39
C GLY A 118 -5.63 1.67 3.05
N GLY A 119 -6.41 0.59 3.11
CA GLY A 119 -7.85 0.62 2.85
C GLY A 119 -8.24 0.65 1.36
N ILE A 120 -7.27 0.55 0.44
CA ILE A 120 -7.52 0.46 -1.01
C ILE A 120 -7.84 -0.98 -1.45
N LEU A 121 -7.67 -1.96 -0.54
CA LEU A 121 -8.11 -3.34 -0.73
C LEU A 121 -9.64 -3.34 -0.76
N GLY A 122 -10.18 -3.29 -1.98
CA GLY A 122 -11.61 -3.19 -2.21
C GLY A 122 -12.36 -4.31 -1.50
N ASP A 123 -13.32 -3.93 -0.68
CA ASP A 123 -14.45 -4.80 -0.39
C ASP A 123 -15.22 -4.95 -1.70
N VAL A 124 -14.92 -6.02 -2.45
CA VAL A 124 -15.75 -6.45 -3.57
C VAL A 124 -17.03 -7.04 -2.97
N SER A 125 -17.81 -6.19 -2.30
CA SER A 125 -19.11 -6.61 -1.80
C SER A 125 -19.96 -6.90 -3.01
N THR A 126 -20.21 -8.19 -3.24
CA THR A 126 -21.19 -8.69 -4.18
C THR A 126 -22.56 -8.24 -3.68
N GLY A 127 -22.94 -6.99 -3.94
CA GLY A 127 -24.28 -6.43 -3.84
C GLY A 127 -25.01 -6.44 -2.48
N GLU A 128 -24.57 -7.20 -1.48
CA GLU A 128 -25.38 -7.49 -0.28
C GLU A 128 -24.77 -6.96 1.03
N TYR A 129 -23.59 -6.35 1.02
CA TYR A 129 -22.88 -5.90 2.24
C TYR A 129 -22.37 -4.44 2.20
N GLU A 130 -22.98 -3.55 1.42
CA GLU A 130 -22.56 -2.13 1.41
C GLU A 130 -22.75 -1.41 2.76
N ALA A 131 -23.60 -1.95 3.65
CA ALA A 131 -23.88 -1.35 4.96
C ALA A 131 -22.77 -1.54 6.01
N GLU A 132 -21.79 -2.40 5.75
CA GLU A 132 -20.68 -2.71 6.69
C GLU A 132 -19.29 -2.39 6.13
N ARG A 133 -19.17 -1.46 5.17
CA ARG A 133 -17.87 -0.89 4.80
C ARG A 133 -17.24 -0.23 6.03
N LYS A 134 -16.44 -1.01 6.78
CA LYS A 134 -15.62 -0.49 7.87
C LYS A 134 -14.53 0.35 7.20
N ASP A 135 -14.51 1.64 7.51
CA ASP A 135 -13.38 2.52 7.19
C ASP A 135 -12.15 2.03 7.98
N ARG A 136 -11.49 0.98 7.46
CA ARG A 136 -10.33 0.36 8.09
C ARG A 136 -9.18 1.37 8.14
N GLY A 137 -9.09 2.29 7.16
CA GLY A 137 -8.06 3.32 7.06
C GLY A 137 -8.11 4.37 8.17
N LYS A 138 -9.28 4.55 8.80
CA LYS A 138 -9.52 5.56 9.82
C LYS A 138 -8.49 5.57 10.95
N SER A 139 -8.22 4.41 11.53
CA SER A 139 -7.28 4.30 12.66
C SER A 139 -5.87 4.73 12.27
N VAL A 140 -5.44 4.40 11.05
CA VAL A 140 -4.11 4.75 10.53
C VAL A 140 -4.02 6.25 10.22
N ARG A 141 -5.05 6.82 9.59
CA ARG A 141 -5.13 8.28 9.32
C ARG A 141 -5.08 9.10 10.59
N GLU A 142 -5.86 8.70 11.60
CA GLU A 142 -6.01 9.45 12.85
C GLU A 142 -4.80 9.29 13.79
N ALA A 143 -4.07 8.17 13.71
CA ALA A 143 -2.95 7.87 14.60
C ALA A 143 -1.82 8.90 14.54
N GLN A 144 -1.52 9.45 13.36
CA GLN A 144 -0.35 10.33 13.16
C GLN A 144 -0.65 11.64 12.41
N ARG A 145 -1.93 11.90 12.06
CA ARG A 145 -2.37 13.09 11.30
C ARG A 145 -1.63 13.25 9.97
N PHE A 146 -1.48 12.16 9.23
CA PHE A 146 -0.88 12.19 7.90
C PHE A 146 -1.69 13.07 6.94
N GLU A 147 -1.01 13.73 6.00
CA GLU A 147 -1.70 14.38 4.90
C GLU A 147 -2.34 13.31 4.00
N VAL A 148 -3.62 13.48 3.68
CA VAL A 148 -4.36 12.51 2.88
C VAL A 148 -4.43 12.99 1.43
N ARG A 149 -4.19 12.07 0.49
CA ARG A 149 -4.41 12.25 -0.94
C ARG A 149 -5.29 11.13 -1.50
N HIS A 150 -5.97 11.38 -2.62
CA HIS A 150 -6.70 10.34 -3.35
C HIS A 150 -6.13 10.13 -4.76
N LEU A 151 -6.36 8.96 -5.34
CA LEU A 151 -5.97 8.58 -6.71
C LEU A 151 -7.15 8.67 -7.70
N GLY A 152 -7.99 9.69 -7.49
CA GLY A 152 -9.24 9.85 -8.23
C GLY A 152 -10.38 8.95 -7.73
N PRO A 153 -11.46 8.82 -8.51
CA PRO A 153 -12.69 8.11 -8.11
C PRO A 153 -12.64 6.59 -8.30
N HIS A 154 -11.57 6.06 -8.88
CA HIS A 154 -11.45 4.64 -9.19
C HIS A 154 -10.78 3.91 -8.02
N GLN A 155 -11.41 2.82 -7.56
CA GLN A 155 -10.74 1.85 -6.69
C GLN A 155 -9.90 0.90 -7.53
N PHE A 156 -8.70 0.59 -7.04
CA PHE A 156 -7.75 -0.30 -7.69
C PHE A 156 -7.28 -1.37 -6.71
N PRO A 157 -6.89 -2.56 -7.19
CA PRO A 157 -5.96 -3.42 -6.47
C PRO A 157 -4.72 -2.64 -5.99
N VAL A 158 -4.10 -3.07 -4.89
CA VAL A 158 -3.06 -2.27 -4.23
C VAL A 158 -1.83 -2.07 -5.12
N ASP A 159 -1.47 -3.09 -5.90
CA ASP A 159 -0.38 -3.06 -6.86
C ASP A 159 -0.60 -1.98 -7.93
N HIS A 160 -1.81 -1.88 -8.48
CA HIS A 160 -2.18 -0.83 -9.42
C HIS A 160 -2.19 0.56 -8.79
N ALA A 161 -2.65 0.69 -7.54
CA ALA A 161 -2.64 1.97 -6.83
C ALA A 161 -1.21 2.49 -6.65
N VAL A 162 -0.28 1.61 -6.26
CA VAL A 162 1.14 1.95 -6.12
C VAL A 162 1.75 2.31 -7.49
N LEU A 163 1.46 1.55 -8.54
CA LEU A 163 1.94 1.85 -9.90
C LEU A 163 1.43 3.20 -10.41
N CYS A 164 0.16 3.53 -10.14
CA CYS A 164 -0.43 4.82 -10.44
C CYS A 164 0.32 5.95 -9.72
N ALA A 165 0.53 5.82 -8.41
CA ALA A 165 1.29 6.79 -7.64
C ALA A 165 2.72 6.95 -8.16
N ARG A 166 3.39 5.85 -8.57
CA ARG A 166 4.72 5.90 -9.17
C ARG A 166 4.76 6.65 -10.50
N LEU A 167 3.75 6.49 -11.35
CA LEU A 167 3.63 7.28 -12.58
C LEU A 167 3.48 8.78 -12.28
N ILE A 168 2.73 9.12 -11.23
CA ILE A 168 2.54 10.52 -10.82
C ILE A 168 3.84 11.10 -10.26
N LEU A 169 4.40 10.45 -9.25
CA LEU A 169 5.48 10.97 -8.41
C LEU A 169 6.87 10.88 -9.07
N GLU A 170 7.11 9.85 -9.89
CA GLU A 170 8.43 9.67 -10.52
C GLU A 170 8.45 10.03 -12.01
N LYS A 171 7.32 9.87 -12.71
CA LYS A 171 7.23 10.19 -14.14
C LYS A 171 6.58 11.54 -14.40
N GLY A 172 6.15 12.25 -13.36
CA GLY A 172 5.59 13.59 -13.45
C GLY A 172 4.26 13.64 -14.21
N ARG A 173 3.53 12.53 -14.29
CA ARG A 173 2.23 12.48 -14.95
C ARG A 173 1.15 13.02 -14.01
N SER A 174 0.21 13.80 -14.52
CA SER A 174 -1.03 14.07 -13.79
C SER A 174 -1.99 12.87 -13.91
N LEU A 175 -2.91 12.72 -12.96
CA LEU A 175 -3.79 11.55 -12.90
C LEU A 175 -4.63 11.39 -14.18
N ASP A 176 -5.07 12.50 -14.78
CA ASP A 176 -5.81 12.53 -16.05
C ASP A 176 -5.00 12.07 -17.27
N GLN A 177 -3.66 12.01 -17.16
CA GLN A 177 -2.78 11.49 -18.21
C GLN A 177 -2.51 9.98 -18.09
N ILE A 178 -3.05 9.33 -17.06
CA ILE A 178 -2.90 7.90 -16.83
C ILE A 178 -4.10 7.21 -17.47
N SER A 179 -3.82 6.41 -18.51
CA SER A 179 -4.85 5.62 -19.16
C SER A 179 -5.10 4.34 -18.37
N PHE A 180 -6.29 4.23 -17.80
CA PHE A 180 -6.77 3.00 -17.21
C PHE A 180 -7.45 2.17 -18.29
N ALA A 181 -7.07 0.90 -18.41
CA ALA A 181 -7.83 -0.02 -19.24
C ALA A 181 -9.27 -0.08 -18.70
N PRO A 182 -10.30 -0.14 -19.56
CA PRO A 182 -11.65 -0.40 -19.09
C PRO A 182 -11.66 -1.76 -18.40
N GLY A 183 -11.76 -1.76 -17.07
CA GLY A 183 -11.95 -2.97 -16.29
C GLY A 183 -13.37 -3.48 -16.48
N PRO A 184 -13.61 -4.80 -16.46
CA PRO A 184 -14.97 -5.29 -16.30
C PRO A 184 -15.55 -4.73 -14.99
N PRO A 185 -16.86 -4.48 -14.88
CA PRO A 185 -17.47 -4.37 -13.56
C PRO A 185 -17.21 -5.70 -12.86
N THR A 186 -16.35 -5.71 -11.84
CA THR A 186 -16.02 -6.92 -11.09
C THR A 186 -17.26 -7.36 -10.31
N ILE A 187 -18.20 -8.03 -10.98
CA ILE A 187 -19.26 -8.82 -10.38
C ILE A 187 -18.72 -10.25 -10.40
N PHE A 188 -18.16 -10.70 -9.28
CA PHE A 188 -18.00 -12.14 -9.08
C PHE A 188 -19.39 -12.71 -8.84
N PRO A 189 -19.93 -13.58 -9.72
CA PRO A 189 -21.10 -14.34 -9.35
C PRO A 189 -20.68 -15.25 -8.19
N VAL A 190 -21.31 -15.08 -7.03
CA VAL A 190 -21.21 -16.06 -5.95
C VAL A 190 -21.76 -17.36 -6.53
N GLY A 191 -20.86 -18.31 -6.81
CA GLY A 191 -21.23 -19.63 -7.29
C GLY A 191 -22.11 -20.28 -6.23
N SER A 192 -23.38 -20.48 -6.58
CA SER A 192 -24.28 -21.35 -5.83
C SER A 192 -23.85 -22.78 -6.15
N GLY A 193 -23.13 -23.41 -5.23
CA GLY A 193 -22.72 -24.81 -5.28
C GLY A 193 -22.82 -25.43 -3.90
#